data_AF-A0A7C9GPB5-F1
#
_entry.id   AF-A0A7C9GPB5-F1
#
_cell.length_a   1.000
_cell.length_b   1.000
_cell.length_c   1.000
_cell.angle_alpha   90.00
_cell.angle_beta   90.00
_cell.angle_gamma   90.00
#
_symmetry.space_group_name_H-M   'P 1'
#
loop_
_entity.id
_entity.type
_entity.pdbx_description
1 polymer ?
#
loop_
_entity_poly.entity_id
_entity_poly.type
_entity_poly.pdbx_seq_one_letter_code
_entity_poly.pdbx_strand_id
1 'polypeptide(L)' 'MKGQQEKAAYAARTIRTFLDETCGPYEWDDFTSCSLRDPEVDSIRLRASSVDLPVSADGERELLALADEADRLATGNDG' A
#
# COMPACT_ATOMS: atom_id res chain seq x y z
N MET A 1 8.86 8.25 -16.38
CA MET A 1 7.96 7.20 -15.84
C MET A 1 6.84 7.88 -15.05
N LYS A 2 5.58 7.80 -15.49
CA LYS A 2 4.43 8.32 -14.71
C LYS A 2 3.71 7.21 -13.92
N GLY A 3 3.61 6.01 -14.51
CA GLY A 3 2.84 4.92 -13.92
C GLY A 3 3.34 4.37 -12.58
N GLN A 4 4.65 4.37 -12.29
CA GLN A 4 5.17 3.87 -11.00
C GLN A 4 4.76 4.79 -9.84
N GLN A 5 5.03 6.09 -9.97
CA GLN A 5 4.71 7.09 -8.94
C GLN A 5 3.20 7.13 -8.64
N GLU A 6 2.36 7.04 -9.68
CA GLU A 6 0.89 6.99 -9.54
C GLU A 6 0.42 5.75 -8.78
N LYS A 7 0.99 4.56 -9.09
CA LYS A 7 0.67 3.31 -8.38
C LYS A 7 1.16 3.33 -6.94
N ALA A 8 2.33 3.90 -6.71
CA ALA A 8 2.92 4.02 -5.39
C ALA A 8 2.08 4.97 -4.51
N ALA A 9 1.66 6.12 -5.05
CA ALA A 9 0.73 7.02 -4.36
C ALA A 9 -0.61 6.35 -4.05
N TYR A 10 -1.13 5.54 -4.99
CA TYR A 10 -2.32 4.73 -4.76
C TYR A 10 -2.14 3.73 -3.62
N ALA A 11 -1.05 2.95 -3.62
CA ALA A 11 -0.76 1.99 -2.56
C ALA A 11 -0.64 2.66 -1.18
N ALA A 12 0.11 3.76 -1.08
CA ALA A 12 0.29 4.51 0.15
C ALA A 12 -1.06 5.04 0.69
N ARG A 13 -1.87 5.62 -0.20
CA ARG A 13 -3.20 6.13 0.15
C ARG A 13 -4.10 5.01 0.65
N THR A 14 -4.22 3.92 -0.10
CA THR A 14 -5.13 2.81 0.24
C THR A 14 -4.79 2.21 1.59
N ILE A 15 -3.50 1.97 1.86
CA ILE A 15 -3.05 1.43 3.15
C ILE A 15 -3.40 2.38 4.30
N ARG A 16 -3.17 3.70 4.15
CA ARG A 16 -3.50 4.68 5.20
C ARG A 16 -5.00 4.80 5.44
N THR A 17 -5.81 4.84 4.38
CA THR A 17 -7.27 4.87 4.54
C THR A 17 -7.81 3.59 5.14
N PHE A 18 -7.15 2.44 4.89
CA PHE A 18 -7.53 1.17 5.51
C PHE A 18 -7.27 1.18 7.02
N LEU A 19 -6.11 1.68 7.44
CA LEU A 19 -5.76 1.83 8.86
C LEU A 19 -6.64 2.86 9.59
N ASP A 20 -7.04 3.93 8.91
CA ASP A 20 -7.92 4.97 9.45
C ASP A 20 -9.41 4.59 9.37
N GLU A 21 -9.74 3.39 8.90
CA GLU A 21 -11.12 2.90 8.67
C GLU A 21 -11.95 3.81 7.74
N THR A 22 -11.31 4.66 6.93
CA THR A 22 -11.93 5.56 5.95
C THR A 22 -11.90 5.02 4.51
N CYS A 23 -11.31 3.84 4.34
CA CYS A 23 -11.30 3.08 3.09
C CYS A 23 -12.73 2.69 2.67
N GLY A 24 -13.02 2.79 1.38
CA GLY A 24 -14.26 2.28 0.81
C GLY A 24 -14.38 0.76 1.02
N PRO A 25 -15.62 0.22 0.96
CA PRO A 25 -15.94 -1.16 1.36
C PRO A 25 -15.23 -2.24 0.54
N TYR A 26 -14.72 -1.91 -0.63
CA TYR A 26 -14.03 -2.84 -1.54
C TYR A 26 -12.62 -2.38 -1.92
N GLU A 27 -12.18 -1.20 -1.48
CA GLU A 27 -10.90 -0.62 -1.92
C GLU A 27 -9.70 -1.45 -1.43
N TRP A 28 -9.77 -1.97 -0.20
CA TRP A 28 -8.74 -2.87 0.34
C TRP A 28 -8.68 -4.22 -0.39
N ASP A 29 -9.86 -4.79 -0.69
CA ASP A 29 -9.97 -6.07 -1.40
C ASP A 29 -9.45 -5.95 -2.84
N ASP A 30 -9.82 -4.88 -3.54
CA ASP A 30 -9.32 -4.58 -4.89
C ASP A 30 -7.80 -4.36 -4.88
N PHE A 31 -7.29 -3.57 -3.94
CA PHE A 31 -5.86 -3.34 -3.80
C PHE A 31 -5.07 -4.63 -3.57
N THR A 32 -5.51 -5.49 -2.65
CA THR A 32 -4.78 -6.72 -2.33
C THR A 32 -4.90 -7.79 -3.41
N SER A 33 -5.99 -7.80 -4.19
CA SER A 33 -6.26 -8.80 -5.23
C SER A 33 -5.68 -8.46 -6.61
N CYS A 34 -5.53 -7.18 -6.94
CA CYS A 34 -5.13 -6.74 -8.28
C CYS A 34 -3.63 -6.42 -8.38
N SER A 35 -2.92 -7.04 -9.34
CA SER A 35 -1.51 -6.70 -9.56
C SER A 35 -1.35 -5.26 -10.08
N LEU A 36 -0.41 -4.54 -9.48
CA LEU A 36 -0.10 -3.16 -9.86
C LEU A 36 0.84 -3.09 -11.07
N ARG A 37 1.37 -4.20 -11.59
CA ARG A 37 2.25 -4.25 -12.77
C ARG A 37 3.50 -3.36 -12.67
N ASP A 38 3.92 -3.04 -11.45
CA ASP A 38 5.20 -2.42 -11.12
C ASP A 38 5.81 -3.30 -10.01
N PRO A 39 7.01 -3.87 -10.19
CA PRO A 39 7.51 -4.88 -9.27
C PRO A 39 7.75 -4.35 -7.85
N GLU A 40 8.17 -3.09 -7.70
CA GLU A 40 8.43 -2.50 -6.38
C GLU A 40 7.10 -2.24 -5.65
N VAL A 41 6.13 -1.64 -6.34
CA VAL A 41 4.81 -1.37 -5.74
C VAL A 41 4.00 -2.68 -5.55
N ASP A 42 4.17 -3.68 -6.42
CA ASP A 42 3.51 -4.99 -6.27
C ASP A 42 4.07 -5.77 -5.07
N SER A 43 5.35 -5.60 -4.74
CA SER A 43 5.93 -6.15 -3.51
C SER A 43 5.26 -5.57 -2.26
N ILE A 44 5.01 -4.26 -2.24
CA ILE A 44 4.29 -3.58 -1.16
C ILE A 44 2.87 -4.14 -1.02
N ARG A 45 2.14 -4.27 -2.14
CA ARG A 45 0.81 -4.90 -2.17
C ARG A 45 0.83 -6.31 -1.60
N LEU A 46 1.79 -7.15 -2.02
CA LEU A 46 1.90 -8.53 -1.54
C LEU A 46 2.15 -8.59 -0.04
N ARG A 47 3.06 -7.76 0.48
CA ARG A 47 3.32 -7.66 1.92
C ARG A 47 2.10 -7.19 2.69
N ALA A 48 1.40 -6.18 2.19
CA ALA A 48 0.14 -5.72 2.78
C ALA A 48 -0.93 -6.82 2.80
N SER A 49 -1.06 -7.61 1.73
CA SER A 49 -2.00 -8.73 1.65
C SER A 49 -1.68 -9.89 2.60
N SER A 50 -0.46 -9.96 3.14
CA SER A 50 -0.03 -11.00 4.08
C SER A 50 -0.31 -10.68 5.54
N VAL A 51 -0.82 -9.47 5.83
CA VAL A 51 -1.21 -9.07 7.18
C VAL A 51 -2.54 -9.73 7.54
N ASP A 52 -2.56 -10.47 8.65
CA ASP A 52 -3.75 -11.13 9.16
C ASP A 52 -4.82 -10.12 9.58
N LEU A 53 -6.09 -10.47 9.33
CA LEU A 53 -7.26 -9.71 9.77
C LEU A 53 -7.99 -10.43 10.92
N PRO A 54 -8.43 -9.73 11.99
CA PRO A 54 -8.29 -8.29 12.22
C PRO A 54 -6.83 -7.89 12.46
N VAL A 55 -6.48 -6.67 12.03
CA VAL A 55 -5.11 -6.17 12.08
C VAL A 55 -4.65 -6.10 13.54
N SER A 56 -3.50 -6.71 13.83
CA SER A 56 -2.85 -6.60 15.15
C SER A 56 -1.98 -5.33 15.23
N ALA A 57 -1.53 -4.95 16.43
CA ALA A 57 -0.61 -3.82 16.59
C ALA A 57 0.74 -4.00 15.85
N ASP A 58 1.17 -5.24 15.59
CA ASP A 58 2.32 -5.53 14.72
C ASP A 58 1.94 -5.36 13.24
N GLY A 59 0.75 -5.81 12.84
CA GLY A 59 0.21 -5.62 11.51
C GLY A 59 0.02 -4.15 11.14
N GLU A 60 -0.48 -3.32 12.06
CA GLU A 60 -0.62 -1.88 11.87
C GLU A 60 0.74 -1.22 11.62
N ARG A 61 1.76 -1.61 12.38
CA ARG A 61 3.13 -1.10 12.20
C ARG A 61 3.73 -1.51 10.86
N GLU A 62 3.51 -2.74 10.42
CA GLU A 62 3.95 -3.21 9.10
C GLU A 62 3.24 -2.42 7.99
N LEU A 63 1.92 -2.25 8.08
CA LEU A 63 1.14 -1.49 7.11
C LEU A 63 1.57 -0.01 7.05
N LEU A 64 1.84 0.62 8.19
CA LEU A 64 2.39 1.98 8.23
C LEU A 64 3.75 2.07 7.53
N ALA A 65 4.66 1.14 7.82
CA ALA A 65 5.98 1.10 7.18
C ALA A 65 5.88 0.91 5.65
N LEU A 66 4.93 0.08 5.20
CA LEU A 66 4.63 -0.13 3.78
C LEU A 66 4.07 1.13 3.10
N ALA A 67 3.20 1.87 3.79
CA ALA A 67 2.70 3.15 3.28
C ALA A 67 3.82 4.18 3.11
N ASP A 68 4.76 4.24 4.05
CA ASP A 68 5.92 5.15 3.97
C ASP A 68 6.93 4.71 2.90
N GLU A 69 7.07 3.41 2.64
CA GLU A 69 7.83 2.88 1.50
C GLU A 69 7.19 3.28 0.17
N ALA A 70 5.87 3.12 0.05
CA ALA A 70 5.12 3.51 -1.14
C ALA A 70 5.19 5.02 -1.40
N ASP A 71 5.11 5.86 -0.37
CA ASP A 71 5.26 7.31 -0.52
C ASP A 71 6.62 7.71 -1.06
N ARG A 72 7.71 7.08 -0.59
CA ARG A 72 9.06 7.37 -1.09
C ARG A 72 9.20 7.03 -2.59
N LEU A 73 8.58 5.94 -3.02
CA LEU A 73 8.50 5.58 -4.45
C LEU A 73 7.64 6.58 -5.23
N ALA A 74 6.57 7.10 -4.61
CA ALA A 74 5.66 8.07 -5.22
C ALA A 74 6.28 9.44 -5.43
N THR A 75 7.12 9.90 -4.49
CA THR A 75 7.79 11.21 -4.59
C THR A 75 9.03 11.18 -5.47
N GLY A 76 9.44 9.99 -5.93
CA GLY A 76 10.72 9.78 -6.61
C GLY A 76 11.84 9.96 -5.61
N ASN A 77 12.54 8.88 -5.26
CA ASN A 77 13.67 8.97 -4.36
C ASN A 77 14.86 9.63 -5.11
N ASP A 78 14.84 10.97 -5.23
CA ASP A 78 16.01 11.82 -5.41
C ASP A 78 16.82 11.72 -4.10
N GLY A 79 17.66 10.70 -4.02
CA GLY A 79 18.64 10.49 -2.96
C GLY A 79 19.98 10.09 -3.55
#